data_AF-A0A529ZCX0-F1
#
_entry.id   AF-A0A529ZCX0-F1
#
_cell.length_a   1.000
_cell.length_b   1.000
_cell.length_c   1.000
_cell.angle_alpha   90.00
_cell.angle_beta   90.00
_cell.angle_gamma   90.00
#
_symmetry.space_group_name_H-M   'P 1'
#
loop_
_entity.id
_entity.type
_entity.pdbx_description
1 polymer ?
#
loop_
_entity_poly.entity_id
_entity_poly.type
_entity_poly.pdbx_seq_one_letter_code
_entity_poly.pdbx_strand_id
1 'polypeptide(L)'
;LRRPRAGGKRYRELITFVTDRPGHDRRYAIDASKIARDLGWAPRENFDSGLARTVDWYLDNKWWWGPIRGQRYAGERLGHAAAANSHNGPVAGNPA
;
A
#
# COMPACT_ATOMS: atom_id res chain seq x y z
N LEU A 1 -18.82 2.33 3.87
CA LEU A 1 -19.07 2.30 5.33
C LEU A 1 -17.98 1.46 6.02
N ARG A 2 -17.29 2.02 7.02
CA ARG A 2 -16.22 1.31 7.74
C ARG A 2 -16.78 0.07 8.46
N ARG A 3 -16.04 -1.04 8.37
CA ARG A 3 -16.43 -2.34 8.94
C ARG A 3 -15.52 -2.67 10.13
N PRO A 4 -15.86 -2.24 11.36
CA PRO A 4 -15.05 -2.54 12.53
C PRO A 4 -14.97 -4.05 12.77
N ARG A 5 -13.90 -4.50 13.43
CA ARG A 5 -13.69 -5.93 13.72
C ARG A 5 -14.83 -6.46 14.60
N ALA A 6 -15.44 -7.56 14.19
CA ALA A 6 -16.46 -8.25 14.98
C ALA A 6 -15.87 -8.85 16.27
N GLY A 7 -16.67 -8.85 17.34
CA GLY A 7 -16.36 -9.57 18.58
C GLY A 7 -15.46 -8.84 19.59
N GLY A 8 -15.28 -7.52 19.48
CA GLY A 8 -14.63 -6.70 20.53
C GLY A 8 -13.15 -6.98 20.79
N LYS A 9 -12.52 -7.87 20.01
CA LYS A 9 -11.11 -8.26 20.15
C LYS A 9 -10.17 -7.11 19.79
N ARG A 10 -8.97 -7.08 20.38
CA ARG A 10 -8.01 -5.97 20.21
C ARG A 10 -7.43 -5.98 18.80
N TYR A 11 -7.43 -4.85 18.09
CA TYR A 11 -6.87 -4.75 16.73
C TYR A 11 -5.39 -5.19 16.63
N ARG A 12 -4.62 -5.08 17.71
CA ARG A 12 -3.23 -5.55 17.78
C ARG A 12 -3.07 -7.04 17.42
N GLU A 13 -4.09 -7.86 17.69
CA GLU A 13 -4.07 -9.29 17.36
C GLU A 13 -4.14 -9.57 15.85
N LEU A 14 -4.43 -8.57 15.00
CA LEU A 14 -4.39 -8.70 13.55
C LEU A 14 -2.97 -8.58 12.98
N ILE A 15 -1.96 -8.28 13.83
CA ILE A 15 -0.57 -8.08 13.43
C ILE A 15 0.19 -9.39 13.55
N THR A 16 0.80 -9.83 12.44
CA THR A 16 1.72 -10.97 12.39
C THR A 16 3.09 -10.48 11.93
N PHE A 17 4.12 -10.69 12.75
CA PHE A 17 5.50 -10.43 12.36
C PHE A 17 6.01 -11.55 11.46
N VAL A 18 6.69 -11.18 10.38
CA VAL A 18 7.30 -12.12 9.43
C VAL A 18 8.77 -11.77 9.27
N THR A 19 9.54 -12.68 8.67
CA THR A 19 10.95 -12.43 8.36
C THR A 19 11.10 -11.16 7.51
N ASP A 20 12.04 -10.31 7.91
CA ASP A 20 12.32 -9.05 7.22
C ASP A 20 12.79 -9.28 5.77
N ARG A 21 12.66 -8.26 4.94
CA ARG A 21 13.10 -8.31 3.54
C ARG A 21 14.62 -8.10 3.46
N PRO A 22 15.37 -8.94 2.74
CA PRO A 22 16.76 -8.65 2.42
C PRO A 22 16.90 -7.28 1.72
N GLY A 23 17.78 -6.42 2.23
CA GLY A 23 17.98 -5.06 1.70
C GLY A 23 16.88 -4.05 2.10
N HIS A 24 16.16 -4.28 3.20
CA HIS A 24 15.22 -3.29 3.72
C HIS A 24 15.96 -2.09 4.35
N ASP A 25 16.00 -0.97 3.64
CA ASP A 25 16.45 0.31 4.18
C ASP A 25 15.51 0.76 5.30
N ARG A 26 16.07 1.00 6.49
CA ARG A 26 15.29 1.22 7.71
C ARG A 26 14.72 2.63 7.85
N ARG A 27 15.31 3.61 7.15
CA ARG A 27 14.94 5.02 7.31
C ARG A 27 15.15 5.78 6.01
N TYR A 28 14.06 6.34 5.53
CA TYR A 28 14.07 7.43 4.58
C TYR A 28 13.53 8.69 5.24
N ALA A 29 14.16 9.83 4.97
CA ALA A 29 13.70 11.13 5.41
C ALA A 29 14.06 12.15 4.33
N ILE A 30 13.12 13.02 3.99
CA ILE A 30 13.27 14.05 2.97
C ILE A 30 13.15 15.42 3.63
N ASP A 31 14.09 16.31 3.33
CA ASP A 31 13.96 17.73 3.61
C ASP A 31 13.30 18.43 2.41
N ALA A 32 12.04 18.84 2.60
CA ALA A 32 11.26 19.55 1.59
C ALA A 32 11.37 21.08 1.70
N SER A 33 12.32 21.61 2.50
CA SER A 33 12.42 23.06 2.74
C SER A 33 12.70 23.86 1.48
N LYS A 34 13.41 23.29 0.49
CA LYS A 34 13.69 23.97 -0.77
C LYS A 34 12.41 24.27 -1.55
N ILE A 35 11.56 23.27 -1.78
CA ILE A 35 10.31 23.46 -2.54
C ILE A 35 9.33 24.37 -1.78
N ALA A 36 9.33 24.30 -0.45
CA ALA A 36 8.51 25.19 0.37
C ALA A 36 8.92 26.66 0.23
N ARG A 37 10.23 26.95 0.25
CA ARG A 37 10.73 28.32 0.08
C ARG A 37 10.58 28.83 -1.35
N ASP A 38 11.00 28.03 -2.33
CA ASP A 38 11.17 28.50 -3.70
C ASP A 38 9.83 28.55 -4.46
N LEU A 39 8.90 27.64 -4.14
CA LEU A 39 7.62 27.51 -4.83
C LEU A 39 6.40 27.71 -3.93
N GLY A 40 6.60 27.99 -2.63
CA GLY A 40 5.50 28.13 -1.67
C GLY A 40 4.72 26.82 -1.43
N TRP A 41 5.29 25.66 -1.78
CA TRP A 41 4.60 24.38 -1.64
C TRP A 41 4.47 23.99 -0.17
N ALA A 42 3.28 23.53 0.21
CA ALA A 42 3.02 22.90 1.50
C ALA A 42 2.07 21.72 1.33
N PRO A 43 2.18 20.67 2.16
CA PRO A 43 1.23 19.56 2.13
C PRO A 43 -0.17 20.06 2.52
N ARG A 44 -1.17 19.65 1.74
CA ARG A 44 -2.60 19.94 2.03
C ARG A 44 -3.23 18.94 3.00
N GLU A 45 -2.57 17.81 3.21
CA GLU A 45 -3.02 16.70 4.03
C GLU A 45 -1.94 16.36 5.06
N ASN A 46 -2.36 15.95 6.25
CA ASN A 46 -1.47 15.32 7.21
C ASN A 46 -1.58 13.79 7.09
N PHE A 47 -0.75 13.06 7.85
CA PHE A 47 -0.72 11.61 7.77
C PHE A 47 -2.06 10.98 8.15
N ASP A 48 -2.67 11.41 9.25
CA ASP A 48 -3.90 10.82 9.77
C ASP A 48 -5.09 11.06 8.83
N SER A 49 -5.24 12.28 8.31
CA SER A 49 -6.31 12.62 7.36
C SER A 49 -6.12 11.90 6.02
N GLY A 50 -4.89 11.88 5.50
CA GLY A 50 -4.55 11.17 4.26
C GLY A 50 -4.80 9.67 4.37
N LEU A 51 -4.36 9.04 5.47
CA LEU A 51 -4.55 7.60 5.69
C LEU A 51 -6.04 7.26 5.84
N ALA A 52 -6.81 8.05 6.59
CA ALA A 52 -8.25 7.86 6.74
C ALA A 52 -8.98 7.89 5.38
N ARG A 53 -8.69 8.90 4.56
CA ARG A 53 -9.26 9.02 3.20
C ARG A 53 -8.83 7.87 2.29
N THR A 54 -7.59 7.41 2.44
CA THR A 54 -7.06 6.27 1.68
C THR A 54 -7.86 5.00 2.03
N VAL A 55 -8.07 4.71 3.32
CA VAL A 55 -8.88 3.57 3.77
C VAL A 55 -10.29 3.63 3.20
N ASP A 56 -10.95 4.79 3.29
CA ASP A 56 -12.31 4.96 2.78
C ASP A 56 -12.35 4.76 1.26
N TRP A 57 -11.37 5.29 0.52
CA TRP A 57 -11.25 5.06 -0.92
C TRP A 57 -11.14 3.57 -1.27
N TYR A 58 -10.31 2.80 -0.56
CA TYR A 58 -10.20 1.34 -0.81
C TYR A 58 -11.50 0.58 -0.51
N LEU A 59 -12.27 1.00 0.51
CA LEU A 59 -13.56 0.40 0.82
C LEU A 59 -14.60 0.66 -0.28
N ASP A 60 -14.60 1.87 -0.83
CA ASP A 60 -15.59 2.30 -1.82
C ASP A 60 -15.23 1.87 -3.25
N ASN A 61 -13.96 1.56 -3.53
CA ASN A 61 -13.46 1.25 -4.87
C ASN A 61 -13.07 -0.22 -5.07
N LYS A 62 -13.86 -1.16 -4.54
CA LYS A 62 -13.63 -2.61 -4.75
C LYS A 62 -13.62 -3.02 -6.23
N TRP A 63 -14.40 -2.35 -7.05
CA TRP A 63 -14.44 -2.57 -8.50
C TRP A 63 -13.06 -2.37 -9.14
N TRP A 64 -12.22 -1.49 -8.57
CA TRP A 64 -10.90 -1.15 -9.09
C TRP A 64 -9.83 -2.17 -8.65
N TRP A 65 -9.68 -2.42 -7.34
CA TRP A 65 -8.61 -3.31 -6.85
C TRP A 65 -8.96 -4.79 -6.96
N GLY A 66 -10.25 -5.14 -6.98
CA GLY A 66 -10.72 -6.53 -7.01
C GLY A 66 -10.14 -7.33 -8.19
N PRO A 67 -10.28 -6.84 -9.44
CA PRO A 67 -9.72 -7.50 -10.61
C PRO A 67 -8.20 -7.61 -10.59
N ILE A 68 -7.49 -6.56 -10.13
CA ILE A 68 -6.02 -6.54 -10.05
C ILE A 68 -5.52 -7.68 -9.16
N ARG A 69 -6.14 -7.85 -7.99
CA ARG A 69 -5.80 -8.94 -7.06
C ARG A 69 -6.22 -10.30 -7.62
N GLY A 70 -7.40 -10.40 -8.22
CA GLY A 70 -7.92 -11.67 -8.74
C GLY A 70 -7.14 -12.24 -9.93
N GLN A 71 -6.53 -11.40 -10.76
CA GLN A 71 -5.89 -11.82 -12.01
C GLN A 71 -4.35 -11.82 -11.97
N ARG A 72 -3.74 -10.98 -11.14
CA ARG A 72 -2.29 -10.70 -11.24
C ARG A 72 -1.49 -10.96 -9.95
N TYR A 73 -2.14 -11.01 -8.79
CA TYR A 73 -1.45 -11.11 -7.50
C TYR A 73 -2.19 -12.01 -6.50
N ALA A 74 -1.68 -13.23 -6.29
CA ALA A 74 -2.25 -14.19 -5.34
C ALA A 74 -2.03 -13.82 -3.86
N GLY A 75 -1.23 -12.79 -3.56
CA GLY A 75 -0.93 -12.34 -2.20
C GLY A 75 0.25 -13.06 -1.54
N GLU A 76 1.02 -13.81 -2.32
CA GLU A 76 2.28 -14.42 -1.90
C GLU A 76 3.41 -13.39 -1.70
N ARG A 77 4.41 -13.75 -0.90
CA ARG A 77 5.54 -12.87 -0.59
C ARG A 77 6.60 -12.92 -1.70
N LEU A 78 6.58 -11.92 -2.58
CA LEU A 78 7.47 -11.81 -3.76
C LEU A 78 8.94 -11.40 -3.46
N GLY A 79 9.41 -11.53 -2.21
CA GLY A 79 10.70 -11.03 -1.74
C GLY A 79 11.59 -12.07 -1.07
N HIS A 80 11.36 -13.36 -1.34
CA HIS A 80 12.26 -14.45 -0.94
C HIS A 80 13.09 -14.89 -2.14
N ALA A 81 14.40 -14.99 -1.97
CA ALA A 81 15.28 -15.55 -2.99
C ALA A 81 15.14 -17.08 -3.01
N ALA A 82 14.10 -17.60 -3.67
CA ALA A 82 14.05 -18.92 -4.32
C ALA A 82 12.70 -19.15 -5.04
N ALA A 83 12.66 -18.85 -6.33
CA ALA A 83 12.39 -19.80 -7.42
C ALA A 83 12.18 -19.03 -8.73
N ALA A 84 12.99 -19.39 -9.73
CA ALA A 84 12.86 -18.91 -11.11
C ALA A 84 11.55 -19.39 -11.74
N ASN A 85 11.03 -18.56 -12.66
CA ASN A 85 9.96 -18.83 -13.64
C ASN A 85 8.58 -19.27 -13.11
N SER A 86 7.58 -18.39 -13.25
CA SER A 86 6.53 -18.59 -14.27
C SER A 86 5.53 -17.41 -14.32
N HIS A 87 5.09 -17.09 -15.54
CA HIS A 87 3.96 -16.20 -15.92
C HIS A 87 4.16 -14.67 -15.97
N ASN A 88 4.89 -14.23 -17.00
CA ASN A 88 4.61 -12.93 -17.63
C ASN A 88 3.34 -13.07 -18.50
N GLY A 89 2.18 -12.74 -17.94
CA GLY A 89 0.98 -12.43 -18.75
C GLY A 89 1.11 -11.04 -19.39
N PRO A 90 0.46 -10.76 -20.53
CA PRO A 90 0.63 -9.50 -21.25
C PRO A 90 0.15 -8.34 -20.38
N VAL A 91 1.01 -7.33 -20.26
CA VAL A 91 0.66 -6.06 -19.62
C VAL A 91 -0.33 -5.35 -20.55
N ALA A 92 -1.63 -5.52 -20.31
CA ALA A 92 -2.63 -4.70 -20.99
C ALA A 92 -2.33 -3.23 -20.61
N GLY A 93 -2.05 -2.43 -21.64
CA GLY A 93 -1.77 -1.00 -21.50
C GLY A 93 -2.90 -0.30 -20.74
N ASN A 94 -2.52 0.58 -19.84
CA ASN A 94 -3.45 1.48 -19.16
C ASN A 94 -4.07 2.40 -20.21
N PRO A 95 -5.41 2.47 -20.38
CA PRO A 95 -5.99 3.55 -21.16
C PRO A 95 -5.78 4.88 -20.42
N ALA A 96 -5.59 5.93 -21.24
CA ALA A 96 -5.24 7.29 -20.85
C ALA A 96 -6.19 7.93 -19.81
#